data_AF-A0A948Z8T2-F1
#
_entry.id   AF-A0A948Z8T2-F1
#
_cell.length_a   1.000
_cell.length_b   1.000
_cell.length_c   1.000
_cell.angle_alpha   90.00
_cell.angle_beta   90.00
_cell.angle_gamma   90.00
#
_symmetry.space_group_name_H-M   'P 1'
#
loop_
_entity.id
_entity.type
_entity.pdbx_description
1 polymer ?
#
loop_
_entity_poly.entity_id
_entity_poly.type
_entity_poly.pdbx_seq_one_letter_code
_entity_poly.pdbx_strand_id
1 'polypeptide(L)' 'MKDDQALLKEYTGIIWVDDQPGERFTIAATSTEEAAKLLIETYGEGHAYTLRNAEAAERPR' A
#
# COMPACT_ATOMS: atom_id res chain seq x y z
N MET A 1 -19.43 2.03 -21.93
CA MET A 1 -18.11 1.94 -21.25
C MET A 1 -18.43 1.48 -19.85
N LYS A 2 -17.98 0.27 -19.45
CA LYS A 2 -18.21 -0.17 -18.07
C LYS A 2 -17.44 0.81 -17.19
N ASP A 3 -18.16 1.50 -16.32
CA ASP A 3 -17.61 2.12 -15.12
C ASP A 3 -17.01 1.01 -14.26
N ASP A 4 -15.84 0.53 -14.65
CA ASP A 4 -14.89 -0.14 -13.77
C ASP A 4 -14.33 0.97 -12.87
N GLN A 5 -15.20 1.55 -12.05
CA GLN A 5 -14.79 2.11 -10.77
C GLN A 5 -14.36 0.91 -9.93
N ALA A 6 -13.21 0.34 -10.27
CA ALA A 6 -12.51 -0.52 -9.36
C ALA A 6 -12.32 0.33 -8.11
N LEU A 7 -13.12 0.04 -7.08
CA LEU A 7 -13.19 0.79 -5.83
C LEU A 7 -11.74 1.02 -5.36
N LEU A 8 -11.27 2.26 -5.49
CA LEU A 8 -9.93 2.61 -5.06
C LEU A 8 -9.90 2.36 -3.55
N LYS A 9 -9.03 1.44 -3.13
CA LYS A 9 -8.81 1.09 -1.75
C LYS A 9 -7.59 1.82 -1.26
N GLU A 10 -7.69 2.36 -0.06
CA GLU A 10 -6.54 2.95 0.62
C GLU A 10 -5.71 1.85 1.27
N TYR A 11 -4.44 1.81 0.89
CA TYR A 11 -3.44 0.97 1.50
C TYR A 11 -2.47 1.86 2.25
N THR A 12 -2.25 1.52 3.51
CA THR A 12 -1.30 2.22 4.37
C THR A 12 -0.20 1.26 4.77
N GLY A 13 0.98 1.81 5.00
CA GLY A 13 2.13 0.99 5.31
C GLY A 13 3.29 1.78 5.87
N ILE A 14 4.35 1.05 6.19
CA ILE A 14 5.62 1.59 6.63
C ILE A 14 6.71 1.00 5.75
N ILE A 15 7.60 1.85 5.26
CA ILE A 15 8.81 1.47 4.56
C ILE A 15 9.88 1.23 5.61
N TRP A 16 10.52 0.07 5.57
CA TRP A 16 11.64 -0.24 6.44
C TRP A 16 12.94 0.08 5.70
N VAL A 17 13.79 0.90 6.33
CA VAL A 17 15.11 1.29 5.83
C VAL A 17 16.12 0.91 6.91
N ASP A 18 17.11 0.08 6.55
CA ASP A 18 18.16 -0.39 7.47
C ASP A 18 17.62 -0.91 8.82
N ASP A 19 16.61 -1.79 8.77
CA ASP A 19 15.95 -2.43 9.93
C ASP A 19 15.16 -1.47 10.85
N GLN A 20 15.10 -0.17 10.51
CA GLN A 20 14.29 0.80 11.23
C GLN A 20 12.97 1.08 10.51
N PRO A 21 11.86 1.30 11.25
CA PRO A 21 10.63 1.78 10.65
C PRO A 21 10.90 3.18 10.11
N GLY A 22 10.98 3.29 8.80
CA GLY A 22 11.20 4.53 8.07
C GLY A 22 9.87 5.27 7.88
N GLU A 23 9.62 5.68 6.64
CA GLU A 23 8.48 6.55 6.32
C GLU A 23 7.17 5.77 6.22
N ARG A 24 6.09 6.38 6.73
CA ARG A 24 4.73 5.86 6.54
C ARG A 24 4.19 6.33 5.20
N PHE A 25 3.58 5.44 4.44
CA PHE A 25 2.95 5.78 3.17
C PHE A 25 1.46 5.47 3.19
N THR A 26 0.73 6.22 2.37
CA THR A 26 -0.67 5.95 2.04
C THR A 26 -0.81 6.02 0.53
N ILE A 27 -1.30 4.94 -0.09
CA ILE A 27 -1.54 4.91 -1.54
C ILE A 27 -2.96 4.41 -1.82
N ALA A 28 -3.58 5.00 -2.85
CA ALA A 28 -4.85 4.54 -3.37
C ALA A 28 -4.60 3.59 -4.55
N ALA A 29 -5.05 2.36 -4.43
CA ALA A 29 -4.93 1.37 -5.49
C ALA A 29 -6.18 0.50 -5.57
N THR A 30 -6.43 -0.05 -6.74
CA THR A 30 -7.58 -0.95 -6.98
C THR A 30 -7.36 -2.33 -6.37
N SER A 31 -6.10 -2.75 -6.24
CA SER A 31 -5.67 -4.06 -5.76
C SER A 31 -4.31 -4.00 -5.05
N THR A 32 -4.01 -5.00 -4.22
CA THR A 32 -2.71 -5.16 -3.54
C THR A 32 -1.54 -5.24 -4.53
N GLU A 33 -1.75 -5.88 -5.69
CA GLU A 33 -0.73 -5.96 -6.76
C GLU A 33 -0.41 -4.60 -7.37
N GLU A 34 -1.43 -3.80 -7.69
CA GLU A 34 -1.25 -2.43 -8.19
C GLU A 34 -0.61 -1.55 -7.11
N ALA A 35 -1.02 -1.71 -5.86
CA ALA A 35 -0.38 -1.05 -4.74
C ALA A 35 1.12 -1.39 -4.65
N ALA A 36 1.49 -2.66 -4.82
CA ALA A 36 2.89 -3.09 -4.80
C ALA A 36 3.69 -2.49 -5.97
N LYS A 37 3.13 -2.45 -7.19
CA LYS A 37 3.78 -1.81 -8.35
C LYS A 37 4.01 -0.32 -8.11
N LEU A 38 2.99 0.40 -7.66
CA LEU A 38 3.09 1.83 -7.35
C LEU A 38 4.15 2.10 -6.27
N LEU A 39 4.27 1.23 -5.27
CA LEU A 39 5.32 1.31 -4.26
C LEU A 39 6.72 1.11 -4.84
N ILE A 40 6.88 0.11 -5.70
CA ILE A 40 8.16 -0.15 -6.37
C ILE A 40 8.54 1.02 -7.30
N GLU A 41 7.58 1.59 -8.03
CA GLU A 41 7.81 2.77 -8.89
C GLU A 41 8.14 4.03 -8.08
N THR A 42 7.55 4.20 -6.89
CA THR A 42 7.75 5.38 -6.04
C THR A 42 9.04 5.29 -5.22
N TYR A 43 9.35 4.12 -4.66
CA TYR A 43 10.41 3.94 -3.66
C TYR A 43 11.56 3.02 -4.11
N GLY A 44 11.44 2.36 -5.26
CA GLY A 44 12.45 1.46 -5.82
C GLY A 44 12.35 0.01 -5.36
N GLU A 45 12.85 -0.93 -6.17
CA GLU A 45 13.00 -2.33 -5.77
C GLU A 45 14.00 -2.49 -4.61
N GLY A 46 13.68 -3.32 -3.62
CA GLY A 46 14.61 -3.72 -2.55
C GLY A 46 14.28 -3.28 -1.13
N HIS A 47 13.24 -2.47 -0.89
CA HIS A 47 12.80 -2.13 0.46
C HIS A 47 11.80 -3.15 1.00
N ALA A 48 11.84 -3.40 2.32
CA ALA A 48 10.82 -4.18 2.99
C ALA A 48 9.59 -3.29 3.25
N TYR A 49 8.45 -3.65 2.66
CA TYR A 49 7.19 -2.93 2.78
C TYR A 49 6.21 -3.72 3.63
N THR A 50 5.59 -3.07 4.62
CA THR A 50 4.37 -3.61 5.24
C THR A 50 3.16 -2.98 4.56
N LEU A 51 2.43 -3.75 3.76
CA LEU A 51 1.22 -3.27 3.08
C LEU A 51 -0.03 -3.76 3.82
N ARG A 52 -0.83 -2.83 4.36
CA ARG A 52 -2.09 -3.16 5.02
C ARG A 52 -3.23 -2.34 4.40
N ASN A 53 -4.32 -3.02 4.06
CA ASN A 53 -5.54 -2.35 3.67
C ASN A 53 -6.13 -1.61 4.89
N ALA A 54 -6.38 -0.31 4.76
CA ALA A 54 -6.84 0.53 5.88
C ALA A 54 -8.21 0.08 6.41
N GLU A 55 -9.12 -0.32 5.52
CA GLU A 55 -10.46 -0.82 5.85
C GLU A 55 -10.42 -2.11 6.70
N ALA A 56 -9.40 -2.95 6.50
CA ALA A 56 -9.16 -4.15 7.30
C ALA A 56 -8.43 -3.86 8.63
N ALA A 57 -7.88 -2.66 8.82
CA ALA A 57 -7.19 -2.28 10.04
C ALA A 57 -8.13 -1.79 11.15
N GLU A 58 -9.32 -1.30 10.78
CA GLU A 58 -10.31 -0.73 11.69
C GLU A 58 -11.27 -1.76 12.33
N ARG A 59 -11.08 -3.06 12.09
CA ARG A 59 -11.79 -4.11 12.84
C ARG A 59 -10.91 -4.62 13.99
N PRO A 60 -11.01 -4.05 15.20
CA PRO A 60 -10.63 -4.77 16.41
C PRO A 60 -11.55 -5.99 16.54
N ARG A 61 -10.97 -7.13 16.92
CA ARG A 61 -11.73 -8.33 17.28
C ARG A 61 -12.47 -8.11 18.59
#